data_AF-A0A0R3MNF2-F1
#
_entry.id   AF-A0A0R3MNF2-F1
#
_cell.length_a   1.000
_cell.length_b   1.000
_cell.length_c   1.000
_cell.angle_alpha   90.00
_cell.angle_beta   90.00
_cell.angle_gamma   90.00
#
_symmetry.space_group_name_H-M   'P 1'
#
loop_
_entity.id
_entity.type
_entity.pdbx_description
1 polymer ?
#
loop_
_entity_poly.entity_id
_entity_poly.type
_entity_poly.pdbx_seq_one_letter_code
_entity_poly.pdbx_strand_id
1 'polypeptide(L)'
;MRARRMEMKMSQAELGDKLGVSFQQVQKYEKGVNRVGASRLQQIAHLLDTDMSHFIDDIGSGKSRQPSKITAFLATKDGLDVVEAMMRLPSEHIRGIVALARTLVRR
;
A
#
# COMPACT_ATOMS: atom_id res chain seq x y z
N MET A 1 6.73 4.83 -10.27
CA MET A 1 6.71 4.76 -11.75
C MET A 1 8.11 4.81 -12.35
N ARG A 2 8.86 5.93 -12.17
CA ARG A 2 10.18 6.13 -12.78
C ARG A 2 11.17 4.99 -12.52
N ALA A 3 11.32 4.55 -11.26
CA ALA A 3 12.24 3.49 -10.88
C ALA A 3 12.00 2.22 -11.71
N ARG A 4 10.75 1.72 -11.71
CA ARG A 4 10.36 0.54 -12.47
C ARG A 4 10.57 0.69 -13.99
N ARG A 5 10.23 1.84 -14.56
CA ARG A 5 10.50 2.11 -15.99
C ARG A 5 12.00 1.99 -16.32
N MET A 6 12.86 2.53 -15.46
CA MET A 6 14.31 2.47 -15.65
C MET A 6 14.86 1.05 -15.48
N GLU A 7 14.33 0.26 -14.55
CA GLU A 7 14.68 -1.18 -14.41
C GLU A 7 14.39 -1.96 -15.69
N MET A 8 13.27 -1.63 -16.36
CA MET A 8 12.90 -2.22 -17.64
C MET A 8 13.63 -1.61 -18.84
N LYS A 9 14.56 -0.67 -18.62
CA LYS A 9 15.28 0.07 -19.67
C LYS A 9 14.34 0.76 -20.69
N MET A 10 13.11 1.07 -20.28
CA MET A 10 12.09 1.68 -21.13
C MET A 10 12.24 3.20 -21.12
N SER A 11 12.11 3.88 -22.26
CA SER A 11 12.17 5.36 -22.31
C SER A 11 10.82 6.02 -21.95
N GLN A 12 10.82 7.31 -21.60
CA GLN A 12 9.56 8.05 -21.37
C GLN A 12 8.73 8.17 -22.66
N ALA A 13 9.38 8.30 -23.82
CA ALA A 13 8.71 8.33 -25.12
C ALA A 13 8.06 6.98 -25.41
N GLU A 14 8.78 5.87 -25.22
CA GLU A 14 8.27 4.52 -25.44
C GLU A 14 7.06 4.21 -24.55
N LEU A 15 7.10 4.60 -23.27
CA LEU A 15 5.95 4.46 -22.38
C LEU A 15 4.78 5.36 -22.80
N GLY A 16 5.07 6.56 -23.29
CA GLY A 16 4.08 7.48 -23.85
C GLY A 16 3.36 6.88 -25.04
N ASP A 17 4.12 6.32 -25.98
CA ASP A 17 3.60 5.68 -27.19
C ASP A 17 2.68 4.50 -26.83
N LYS A 18 3.09 3.63 -25.89
CA LYS A 18 2.27 2.50 -25.41
C LYS A 18 1.00 2.96 -24.67
N LEU A 19 1.02 4.13 -24.04
CA LEU A 19 -0.13 4.69 -23.31
C LEU A 19 -1.03 5.59 -24.18
N GLY A 20 -0.58 5.96 -25.38
CA GLY A 20 -1.22 6.98 -26.21
C GLY A 20 -1.17 8.38 -25.60
N VAL A 21 -0.06 8.74 -24.93
CA VAL A 21 0.17 10.07 -24.34
C VAL A 21 1.56 10.59 -24.70
N SER A 22 1.77 11.90 -24.64
CA SER A 22 3.06 12.48 -24.98
C SER A 22 4.16 12.14 -23.95
N PHE A 23 5.43 12.20 -24.36
CA PHE A 23 6.55 12.04 -23.43
C PHE A 23 6.49 13.07 -22.28
N GLN A 24 6.04 14.30 -22.56
CA GLN A 24 5.89 15.32 -21.52
C GLN A 24 4.81 14.93 -20.51
N GLN A 25 3.75 14.25 -20.94
CA GLN A 25 2.72 13.75 -20.04
C GLN A 25 3.26 12.65 -19.11
N VAL A 26 4.05 11.71 -19.66
CA VAL A 26 4.77 10.71 -18.86
C VAL A 26 5.71 11.39 -17.86
N GLN A 27 6.44 12.42 -18.28
CA GLN A 27 7.30 13.20 -17.40
C GLN A 27 6.50 13.86 -16.26
N LYS A 28 5.30 14.39 -16.54
CA LYS A 28 4.41 14.96 -15.52
C LYS A 28 3.88 13.90 -14.55
N TYR A 29 3.60 12.69 -15.01
CA TYR A 29 3.23 11.56 -14.14
C TYR A 29 4.39 11.16 -13.22
N GLU A 30 5.61 11.02 -13.78
CA GLU A 30 6.79 10.65 -12.99
C GLU A 30 7.20 11.69 -11.95
N LYS A 31 6.92 12.98 -12.21
CA LYS A 31 7.15 14.08 -11.28
C LYS A 31 5.99 14.29 -10.29
N GLY A 32 4.87 13.55 -10.42
CA GLY A 32 3.68 13.73 -9.59
C GLY A 32 2.91 15.04 -9.83
N VAL A 33 3.27 15.81 -10.88
CA VAL A 33 2.60 17.09 -11.22
C VAL A 33 1.18 16.82 -11.70
N ASN A 34 1.00 15.76 -12.49
CA ASN A 34 -0.32 15.32 -12.93
C ASN A 34 -0.72 14.05 -12.19
N ARG A 35 -1.90 14.08 -11.56
CA ARG A 35 -2.49 12.87 -10.96
C ARG A 35 -2.85 11.86 -12.05
N VAL A 36 -2.61 10.60 -11.74
CA VAL A 36 -2.97 9.46 -12.59
C VAL A 36 -4.24 8.84 -12.02
N GLY A 37 -5.31 8.79 -12.81
CA GLY A 37 -6.54 8.09 -12.40
C GLY A 37 -6.33 6.57 -12.33
N ALA A 38 -7.12 5.86 -11.51
CA ALA A 38 -6.94 4.43 -11.23
C ALA A 38 -6.87 3.55 -12.50
N SER A 39 -7.75 3.79 -13.48
CA SER A 39 -7.73 3.07 -14.76
C SER A 39 -6.41 3.26 -15.52
N ARG A 40 -5.89 4.49 -15.57
CA ARG A 40 -4.60 4.79 -16.21
C ARG A 40 -3.44 4.18 -15.42
N LEU A 41 -3.52 4.19 -14.10
CA LEU A 41 -2.51 3.58 -13.23
C LEU A 41 -2.44 2.06 -13.44
N GLN A 42 -3.59 1.42 -13.70
CA GLN A 42 -3.67 -0.01 -14.02
C GLN A 42 -2.95 -0.32 -15.33
N GLN A 43 -3.16 0.49 -16.36
CA GLN A 43 -2.48 0.36 -17.65
C GLN A 43 -0.96 0.51 -17.47
N ILE A 44 -0.52 1.50 -16.69
CA ILE A 44 0.90 1.72 -16.38
C ILE A 44 1.49 0.51 -15.65
N ALA A 45 0.79 -0.05 -14.67
CA ALA A 45 1.23 -1.24 -13.93
C ALA A 45 1.42 -2.44 -14.86
N HIS A 46 0.45 -2.68 -15.74
CA HIS A 46 0.54 -3.73 -16.74
C HIS A 46 1.73 -3.54 -17.70
N LEU A 47 1.91 -2.33 -18.24
CA LEU A 47 3.03 -2.03 -19.15
C LEU A 47 4.40 -2.09 -18.48
N LEU A 48 4.45 -1.85 -17.17
CA LEU A 48 5.67 -1.87 -16.37
C LEU A 48 5.87 -3.20 -15.62
N ASP A 49 5.10 -4.24 -15.97
CA ASP A 49 5.16 -5.58 -15.40
C ASP A 49 5.28 -5.54 -13.87
N THR A 50 4.32 -4.85 -13.23
CA THR A 50 4.25 -4.69 -11.78
C THR A 50 2.81 -4.61 -11.32
N ASP A 51 2.59 -4.74 -10.02
CA ASP A 51 1.28 -4.56 -9.41
C ASP A 51 0.97 -3.07 -9.18
N MET A 52 -0.32 -2.69 -9.26
CA MET A 52 -0.75 -1.30 -9.03
C MET A 52 -0.33 -0.78 -7.64
N SER A 53 -0.25 -1.66 -6.64
CA SER A 53 0.21 -1.33 -5.27
C SER A 53 1.59 -0.69 -5.25
N HIS A 54 2.48 -1.06 -6.17
CA HIS A 54 3.83 -0.48 -6.31
C HIS A 54 3.79 1.04 -6.52
N PHE A 55 2.71 1.60 -7.07
CA PHE A 55 2.56 3.04 -7.26
C PHE A 55 1.68 3.71 -6.20
N ILE A 56 0.91 2.93 -5.45
CA ILE A 56 0.02 3.44 -4.39
C ILE A 56 0.81 3.71 -3.11
N ASP A 57 1.87 2.94 -2.84
CA ASP A 57 2.77 3.19 -1.70
C ASP A 57 3.38 4.60 -1.72
N ASP A 58 3.59 5.17 -2.92
CA ASP A 58 4.09 6.54 -3.12
C ASP A 58 3.00 7.61 -2.91
N ILE A 59 1.73 7.27 -3.19
CA ILE A 59 0.57 8.18 -3.06
C ILE A 59 0.11 8.30 -1.59
N GLY A 60 0.44 7.31 -0.74
CA GLY A 60 0.16 7.32 0.69
C GLY A 60 1.08 8.21 1.53
N SER A 61 2.18 8.73 0.96
CA SER A 61 3.23 9.46 1.68
C SER A 61 2.83 10.88 2.16
N GLY A 62 1.68 11.39 1.71
CA GLY A 62 1.10 12.66 2.19
C GLY A 62 0.40 12.58 3.56
N LYS A 63 0.19 11.37 4.09
CA LYS A 63 0.00 11.16 5.52
C LYS A 63 1.27 10.47 5.98
N SER A 64 1.97 11.06 6.95
CA SER A 64 2.97 10.33 7.71
C SER A 64 2.42 8.94 7.98
N ARG A 65 3.05 7.90 7.41
CA ARG A 65 2.76 6.51 7.74
C ARG A 65 3.32 6.31 9.15
N GLN A 66 2.72 6.99 10.12
CA GLN A 66 2.74 6.46 11.47
C GLN A 66 2.16 5.06 11.30
N PRO A 67 2.93 4.02 11.67
CA PRO A 67 2.38 2.68 11.67
C PRO A 67 1.02 2.77 12.34
N SER A 68 -0.01 2.21 11.71
CA SER A 68 -1.33 2.19 12.33
C SER A 68 -1.15 1.68 13.76
N LYS A 69 -1.94 2.16 14.73
CA LYS A 69 -1.81 1.70 16.13
C LYS A 69 -1.78 0.17 16.21
N ILE A 70 -2.47 -0.50 15.29
CA ILE A 70 -2.44 -1.96 15.08
C ILE A 70 -1.05 -2.42 14.64
N THR A 71 -0.46 -1.85 13.59
CA THR A 71 0.90 -2.19 13.12
C THR A 71 1.96 -1.96 14.20
N ALA A 72 1.87 -0.86 14.95
CA ALA A 72 2.77 -0.57 16.05
C ALA A 72 2.62 -1.58 17.21
N PHE A 73 1.38 -1.97 17.53
CA PHE A 73 1.08 -2.99 18.53
C PHE A 73 1.60 -4.38 18.10
N LEU A 74 1.36 -4.79 16.86
CA LEU A 74 1.84 -6.08 16.34
C LEU A 74 3.37 -6.16 16.25
N ALA A 75 4.08 -5.03 16.26
CA ALA A 75 5.53 -5.00 16.31
C ALA A 75 6.09 -5.19 17.73
N THR A 76 5.26 -5.17 18.77
CA THR A 76 5.69 -5.45 20.15
C THR A 76 5.64 -6.95 20.43
N LYS A 77 6.48 -7.41 21.36
CA LYS A 77 6.45 -8.80 21.83
C LYS A 77 5.06 -9.19 22.33
N ASP A 78 4.45 -8.36 23.17
CA ASP A 78 3.11 -8.61 23.72
C ASP A 78 2.04 -8.69 22.62
N GLY A 79 2.15 -7.86 21.56
CA GLY A 79 1.21 -7.90 20.45
C GLY A 79 1.29 -9.19 19.64
N LEU A 80 2.50 -9.70 19.42
CA LEU A 80 2.71 -10.99 18.77
C LEU A 80 2.20 -12.14 19.65
N ASP A 81 2.54 -12.15 20.94
CA ASP A 81 2.13 -13.18 21.89
C ASP A 81 0.59 -13.27 21.99
N VAL A 82 -0.10 -12.11 22.00
CA VAL A 82 -1.57 -12.06 21.99
C VAL A 82 -2.15 -12.65 20.70
N VAL A 83 -1.62 -12.29 19.53
CA VAL A 83 -2.13 -12.83 18.25
C VAL A 83 -1.92 -14.33 18.17
N GLU A 84 -0.76 -14.83 18.55
CA GLU A 84 -0.48 -16.27 18.55
C GLU A 84 -1.42 -17.04 19.48
N ALA A 85 -1.66 -16.51 20.69
CA ALA A 85 -2.63 -17.09 21.62
C ALA A 85 -4.05 -17.10 21.03
N MET A 86 -4.47 -16.01 20.37
CA MET A 86 -5.79 -15.91 19.75
C MET A 86 -5.98 -16.87 18.58
N MET A 87 -4.94 -17.12 17.77
CA MET A 87 -5.00 -18.06 16.65
C MET A 87 -5.20 -19.52 17.09
N ARG A 88 -4.80 -19.86 18.32
CA ARG A 88 -4.95 -21.21 18.90
C ARG A 88 -6.29 -21.40 19.61
N LEU A 89 -7.06 -20.34 19.82
CA LEU A 89 -8.31 -20.40 20.57
C LEU A 89 -9.50 -20.76 19.68
N PRO A 90 -10.41 -21.64 20.16
CA PRO A 90 -11.70 -21.84 19.52
C PRO A 90 -12.52 -20.55 19.45
N SER A 91 -13.26 -20.38 18.36
CA SER A 91 -14.00 -19.15 18.05
C SER A 91 -15.00 -18.71 19.13
N GLU A 92 -15.51 -19.64 19.96
CA GLU A 92 -16.40 -19.30 21.07
C GLU A 92 -15.73 -18.44 22.16
N HIS A 93 -14.42 -18.60 22.38
CA HIS A 93 -13.66 -17.89 23.43
C HIS A 93 -13.23 -16.48 23.01
N ILE A 94 -13.09 -16.24 21.69
CA ILE A 94 -12.66 -14.94 21.15
C ILE A 94 -13.63 -13.83 21.55
N ARG A 95 -14.94 -14.09 21.50
CA ARG A 95 -15.96 -13.11 21.88
C ARG A 95 -15.84 -12.69 23.35
N GLY A 96 -15.56 -13.64 24.24
CA GLY A 96 -15.36 -13.38 25.68
C GLY A 96 -14.12 -12.54 25.96
N ILE A 97 -13.01 -12.85 25.30
CA ILE A 97 -11.75 -12.07 25.43
C ILE A 97 -11.93 -10.64 24.94
N VAL A 98 -12.62 -10.45 23.80
CA VAL A 98 -12.92 -9.12 23.28
C VAL A 98 -13.81 -8.34 24.26
N ALA A 99 -14.80 -8.99 24.87
CA ALA A 99 -15.65 -8.36 25.89
C ALA A 99 -14.83 -7.92 27.12
N LEU A 100 -13.95 -8.79 27.63
CA LEU A 100 -13.05 -8.48 28.74
C LEU A 100 -12.13 -7.29 28.41
N ALA A 101 -11.46 -7.32 27.25
CA ALA A 101 -10.60 -6.23 26.81
C ALA A 101 -11.37 -4.89 26.74
N ARG A 102 -12.61 -4.91 26.24
CA ARG A 102 -13.48 -3.72 26.22
C ARG A 102 -13.84 -3.21 27.62
N THR A 103 -14.00 -4.08 28.61
CA THR A 103 -14.26 -3.66 30.00
C THR A 103 -13.06 -2.99 30.65
N LEU A 104 -11.85 -3.45 30.34
CA LEU A 104 -10.60 -2.87 30.85
C LEU A 104 -10.32 -1.47 30.28
N VAL A 105 -10.78 -1.19 29.06
CA VAL A 105 -10.62 0.12 28.40
C VAL A 105 -11.59 1.18 28.92
N ARG A 106 -12.69 0.80 29.60
CA ARG A 106 -13.73 1.72 30.11
C ARG A 106 -13.49 2.25 31.53
N ARG A 107 -12.30 2.04 32.11
CA ARG A 107 -11.87 2.61 33.39
C ARG A 107 -10.86 3.72 33.16
#